data_AF-A0A1L9QJI8-F1
#
_entry.id   AF-A0A1L9QJI8-F1
#
_cell.length_a   1.000
_cell.length_b   1.000
_cell.length_c   1.000
_cell.angle_alpha   90.00
_cell.angle_beta   90.00
_cell.angle_gamma   90.00
#
_symmetry.space_group_name_H-M   'P 1'
#
loop_
_entity.id
_entity.type
_entity.pdbx_description
1 polymer ?
#
loop_
_entity_poly.entity_id
_entity_poly.type
_entity_poly.pdbx_seq_one_letter_code
_entity_poly.pdbx_strand_id
1 'polypeptide(L)'
;MATEEGLANYHEACYGVQSPADQRRYALGVIAAYLSLNHSFYDVFCELIQHTTFDEAFAITSRAKRGFTDTSVPGCHVKDKVYFEGFRQVSAHLEQYPDDYSLLMCGKVALDMLPDLKELRDQGYFVEPRYLPEHLI
;
A
#
# COMPACT_ATOMS: atom_id res chain seq x y z
N MET A 1 -3.43 2.56 9.19
CA MET A 1 -3.63 2.68 7.74
C MET A 1 -2.59 1.94 6.92
N ALA A 2 -1.27 2.12 7.13
CA ALA A 2 -0.26 1.41 6.32
C ALA A 2 -0.45 -0.12 6.33
N THR A 3 -0.70 -0.70 7.52
CA THR A 3 -1.01 -2.14 7.66
C THR A 3 -2.27 -2.54 6.91
N GLU A 4 -3.37 -1.80 7.03
CA GLU A 4 -4.63 -2.11 6.34
C GLU A 4 -4.48 -2.08 4.80
N GLU A 5 -3.89 -1.02 4.27
CA GLU A 5 -3.66 -0.88 2.82
C GLU A 5 -2.63 -1.93 2.33
N GLY A 6 -1.66 -2.27 3.19
CA GLY A 6 -0.70 -3.34 2.94
C GLY A 6 -1.33 -4.72 2.89
N LEU A 7 -2.28 -5.00 3.79
CA LEU A 7 -3.00 -6.26 3.87
C LEU A 7 -3.93 -6.44 2.66
N ALA A 8 -4.55 -5.37 2.16
CA ALA A 8 -5.31 -5.38 0.92
C ALA A 8 -4.42 -5.81 -0.27
N ASN A 9 -3.26 -5.18 -0.43
CA ASN A 9 -2.30 -5.54 -1.48
C ASN A 9 -1.72 -6.95 -1.30
N TYR A 10 -1.53 -7.41 -0.06
CA TYR A 10 -1.11 -8.77 0.26
C TYR A 10 -2.12 -9.81 -0.23
N HIS A 11 -3.41 -9.59 0.05
CA HIS A 11 -4.47 -10.47 -0.47
C HIS A 11 -4.49 -10.49 -2.00
N GLU A 12 -4.41 -9.33 -2.64
CA GLU A 12 -4.38 -9.27 -4.10
C GLU A 12 -3.22 -10.09 -4.70
N ALA A 13 -2.05 -10.03 -4.07
CA ALA A 13 -0.88 -10.81 -4.47
C ALA A 13 -1.10 -12.31 -4.27
N CYS A 14 -1.60 -12.74 -3.10
CA CYS A 14 -1.84 -14.15 -2.82
C CYS A 14 -2.90 -14.79 -3.72
N TYR A 15 -3.93 -14.02 -4.11
CA TYR A 15 -4.98 -14.48 -5.03
C TYR A 15 -4.59 -14.36 -6.51
N GLY A 16 -3.38 -13.88 -6.81
CA GLY A 16 -2.91 -13.72 -8.19
C GLY A 16 -3.74 -12.75 -9.02
N VAL A 17 -4.46 -11.83 -8.37
CA VAL A 17 -5.29 -10.83 -9.06
C VAL A 17 -4.51 -9.58 -9.44
N GLN A 18 -3.23 -9.48 -9.05
CA GLN A 18 -2.31 -8.45 -9.53
C GLN A 18 -1.68 -8.88 -10.86
N SER A 19 -1.99 -8.15 -11.92
CA SER A 19 -1.28 -8.31 -13.18
C SER A 19 0.11 -7.62 -13.11
N PRO A 20 1.07 -8.00 -13.97
CA PRO A 20 2.31 -7.25 -14.13
C PRO A 20 2.09 -5.77 -14.47
N ALA A 21 0.97 -5.44 -15.11
CA ALA A 21 0.60 -4.05 -15.39
C ALA A 21 0.23 -3.29 -14.11
N ASP A 22 -0.47 -3.92 -13.17
CA ASP A 22 -0.82 -3.32 -11.87
C ASP A 22 0.43 -3.04 -11.04
N GLN A 23 1.37 -4.00 -11.02
CA GLN A 23 2.65 -3.83 -10.34
C GLN A 23 3.47 -2.65 -10.92
N ARG A 24 3.53 -2.54 -12.25
CA ARG A 24 4.16 -1.39 -12.92
C ARG A 24 3.49 -0.08 -12.51
N ARG A 25 2.16 -0.04 -12.47
CA ARG A 25 1.39 1.13 -12.08
C ARG A 25 1.68 1.56 -10.65
N TYR A 26 1.75 0.62 -9.71
CA TYR A 26 2.12 0.90 -8.32
C TYR A 26 3.55 1.45 -8.20
N ALA A 27 4.51 0.86 -8.92
CA ALA A 27 5.88 1.35 -8.95
C ALA A 27 5.97 2.79 -9.50
N LEU A 28 5.27 3.08 -10.60
CA LEU A 28 5.19 4.42 -11.17
C LEU A 28 4.52 5.42 -10.21
N GLY A 29 3.53 4.99 -9.41
CA GLY A 29 2.93 5.80 -8.36
C GLY A 29 3.94 6.23 -7.29
N VAL A 30 4.81 5.31 -6.84
CA VAL A 30 5.88 5.63 -5.88
C VAL A 30 6.91 6.58 -6.48
N ILE A 31 7.30 6.36 -7.74
CA ILE A 31 8.22 7.25 -8.47
C ILE A 31 7.61 8.65 -8.61
N ALA A 32 6.35 8.74 -9.03
CA ALA A 32 5.64 10.02 -9.13
C ALA A 32 5.58 10.74 -7.78
N ALA A 33 5.30 10.00 -6.70
CA ALA A 33 5.26 10.58 -5.37
C ALA A 33 6.62 11.17 -4.95
N TYR A 34 7.70 10.43 -5.20
CA TYR A 34 9.07 10.89 -4.92
C TYR A 34 9.44 12.13 -5.74
N LEU A 35 9.24 12.09 -7.07
CA LEU A 35 9.58 13.20 -7.96
C LEU A 35 8.78 14.46 -7.60
N SER A 36 7.50 14.29 -7.28
CA SER A 36 6.60 15.38 -6.90
C SER A 36 7.08 16.19 -5.69
N LEU A 37 7.95 15.64 -4.83
CA LEU A 37 8.52 16.36 -3.68
C LEU A 37 9.42 17.53 -4.09
N ASN A 38 9.99 17.50 -5.30
CA ASN A 38 10.94 18.52 -5.76
C ASN A 38 10.63 19.07 -7.16
N HIS A 39 9.61 18.55 -7.85
CA HIS A 39 9.33 18.87 -9.24
C HIS A 39 7.89 19.35 -9.47
N SER A 40 7.69 20.04 -10.59
CA SER A 40 6.38 20.45 -11.08
C SER A 40 5.58 19.24 -11.59
N PHE A 41 4.28 19.42 -11.80
CA PHE A 41 3.45 18.41 -12.46
C PHE A 41 4.02 18.04 -13.84
N TYR A 42 4.44 19.04 -14.62
CA TYR A 42 4.93 18.83 -15.99
C TYR A 42 6.17 17.94 -16.00
N ASP A 43 7.13 18.22 -15.13
CA ASP A 43 8.37 17.44 -15.01
C ASP A 43 8.07 15.98 -14.63
N VAL A 44 7.18 15.76 -13.64
CA VAL A 44 6.78 14.41 -13.22
C VAL A 44 6.10 13.67 -14.37
N PHE A 45 5.20 14.33 -15.09
CA PHE A 45 4.51 13.74 -16.24
C PHE A 45 5.47 13.37 -17.37
N CYS A 46 6.41 14.26 -17.71
CA CYS A 46 7.44 14.02 -18.72
C CYS A 46 8.35 12.84 -18.37
N GLU A 47 8.60 12.60 -17.08
CA GLU A 47 9.32 11.41 -16.66
C GLU A 47 8.45 10.15 -16.83
N LEU A 48 7.21 10.18 -16.34
CA LEU A 48 6.33 9.01 -16.32
C LEU A 48 5.93 8.51 -17.73
N ILE A 49 5.73 9.41 -18.69
CA ILE A 49 5.31 9.03 -20.05
C ILE A 49 6.39 8.23 -20.80
N GLN A 50 7.63 8.22 -20.32
CA GLN A 50 8.68 7.35 -20.87
C GLN A 50 8.48 5.87 -20.54
N HIS A 51 7.63 5.57 -19.55
CA HIS A 51 7.44 4.22 -19.01
C HIS A 51 5.99 3.71 -19.16
N THR A 52 5.07 4.56 -19.62
CA THR A 52 3.68 4.16 -19.84
C THR A 52 2.97 5.07 -20.86
N THR A 53 1.68 4.82 -21.11
CA THR A 53 0.84 5.61 -22.01
C THR A 53 0.62 7.02 -21.46
N PHE A 54 0.27 7.95 -22.36
CA PHE A 54 -0.09 9.32 -22.01
C PHE A 54 -1.16 9.35 -20.90
N ASP A 55 -2.25 8.59 -21.08
CA ASP A 55 -3.39 8.60 -20.15
C ASP A 55 -3.00 8.05 -18.78
N GLU A 56 -2.20 6.98 -18.73
CA GLU A 56 -1.74 6.40 -17.47
C GLU A 56 -0.75 7.34 -16.76
N ALA A 57 0.22 7.90 -17.49
CA ALA A 57 1.18 8.85 -16.93
C ALA A 57 0.48 10.10 -16.38
N PHE A 58 -0.50 10.63 -17.11
CA PHE A 58 -1.29 11.77 -16.67
C PHE A 58 -2.13 11.44 -15.43
N ALA A 59 -2.79 10.27 -15.41
CA ALA A 59 -3.60 9.83 -14.28
C ALA A 59 -2.77 9.64 -12.99
N ILE A 60 -1.59 9.04 -13.10
CA ILE A 60 -0.68 8.84 -11.96
C ILE A 60 -0.14 10.19 -11.47
N THR A 61 0.32 11.04 -12.38
CA THR A 61 0.83 12.39 -12.02
C THR A 61 -0.26 13.23 -11.35
N SER A 62 -1.49 13.19 -11.89
CA SER A 62 -2.66 13.85 -11.31
C SER A 62 -2.98 13.37 -9.91
N ARG A 63 -2.82 12.08 -9.64
CA ARG A 63 -2.99 11.52 -8.29
C ARG A 63 -1.91 12.03 -7.33
N ALA A 64 -0.64 11.99 -7.74
CA ALA A 64 0.48 12.42 -6.93
C ALA A 64 0.45 13.93 -6.61
N LYS A 65 0.01 14.77 -7.56
CA LYS A 65 -0.09 16.23 -7.45
C LYS A 65 -1.52 16.72 -7.19
N ARG A 66 -2.42 15.86 -6.71
CA ARG A 66 -3.83 16.24 -6.49
C ARG A 66 -3.95 17.29 -5.38
N GLY A 67 -4.78 18.31 -5.60
CA GLY A 67 -5.11 19.33 -4.60
C GLY A 67 -4.21 20.57 -4.63
N PHE A 68 -3.24 20.63 -5.54
CA PHE A 68 -2.40 21.81 -5.77
C PHE A 68 -3.06 22.74 -6.79
N THR A 69 -3.27 24.00 -6.44
CA THR A 69 -3.81 25.03 -7.35
C THR A 69 -2.76 25.52 -8.34
N ASP A 70 -1.52 25.68 -7.88
CA ASP A 70 -0.36 25.92 -8.73
C ASP A 70 0.37 24.59 -8.94
N THR A 71 0.40 24.09 -10.16
CA THR A 71 1.03 22.80 -10.49
C THR A 71 2.53 22.93 -10.74
N SER A 72 3.08 24.14 -10.76
CA SER A 72 4.52 24.39 -10.90
C SER A 72 5.29 24.15 -9.60
N VAL A 73 4.63 24.28 -8.44
CA VAL A 73 5.30 24.16 -7.14
C VAL A 73 5.53 22.70 -6.74
N PRO A 74 6.61 22.39 -5.99
CA PRO A 74 6.81 21.09 -5.39
C PRO A 74 5.71 20.73 -4.37
N GLY A 75 5.51 19.43 -4.16
CA GLY A 75 4.57 18.88 -3.19
C GLY A 75 3.86 17.65 -3.72
N CYS A 76 3.51 16.73 -2.82
CA CYS A 76 2.96 15.43 -3.15
C CYS A 76 1.89 14.98 -2.15
N HIS A 77 0.86 14.30 -2.67
CA HIS A 77 -0.01 13.43 -1.90
C HIS A 77 0.62 12.03 -1.77
N VAL A 78 1.34 11.77 -0.68
CA VAL A 78 2.19 10.58 -0.47
C VAL A 78 1.46 9.25 -0.26
N LYS A 79 0.18 9.14 -0.66
CA LYS A 79 -0.63 7.94 -0.41
C LYS A 79 -0.08 6.71 -1.14
N ASP A 80 0.39 6.87 -2.38
CA ASP A 80 0.95 5.74 -3.14
C ASP A 80 2.22 5.16 -2.48
N LYS A 81 2.99 5.96 -1.72
CA LYS A 81 4.07 5.45 -0.84
C LYS A 81 3.52 4.52 0.24
N VAL A 82 2.42 4.89 0.90
CA VAL A 82 1.81 4.12 2.00
C VAL A 82 1.35 2.75 1.53
N TYR A 83 0.77 2.64 0.33
CA TYR A 83 0.37 1.36 -0.26
C TYR A 83 1.56 0.41 -0.46
N PHE A 84 2.63 0.92 -1.07
CA PHE A 84 3.82 0.13 -1.36
C PHE A 84 4.58 -0.27 -0.09
N GLU A 85 4.80 0.70 0.80
CA GLU A 85 5.47 0.47 2.09
C GLU A 85 4.67 -0.51 2.96
N GLY A 86 3.35 -0.32 3.06
CA GLY A 86 2.46 -1.21 3.79
C GLY A 86 2.49 -2.63 3.26
N PHE A 87 2.43 -2.81 1.93
CA PHE A 87 2.51 -4.14 1.31
C PHE A 87 3.81 -4.83 1.66
N ARG A 88 4.95 -4.12 1.57
CA ARG A 88 6.27 -4.68 1.90
C ARG A 88 6.38 -5.06 3.38
N GLN A 89 5.91 -4.20 4.28
CA GLN A 89 5.95 -4.45 5.72
C GLN A 89 5.08 -5.66 6.11
N VAL A 90 3.85 -5.72 5.62
CA VAL A 90 2.93 -6.84 5.88
C VAL A 90 3.47 -8.14 5.29
N SER A 91 3.95 -8.13 4.04
CA SER A 91 4.50 -9.32 3.39
C SER A 91 5.71 -9.86 4.15
N ALA A 92 6.65 -8.99 4.51
CA ALA A 92 7.85 -9.40 5.26
C ALA A 92 7.49 -9.92 6.66
N HIS A 93 6.51 -9.30 7.33
CA HIS A 93 6.04 -9.76 8.64
C HIS A 93 5.42 -11.15 8.55
N LEU A 94 4.49 -11.38 7.62
CA LEU A 94 3.79 -12.65 7.47
C LEU A 94 4.68 -13.77 6.91
N GLU A 95 5.73 -13.43 6.17
CA GLU A 95 6.79 -14.39 5.81
C GLU A 95 7.54 -14.92 7.04
N GLN A 96 7.76 -14.05 8.05
CA GLN A 96 8.46 -14.41 9.27
C GLN A 96 7.54 -15.00 10.35
N TYR A 97 6.29 -14.53 10.42
CA TYR A 97 5.30 -14.84 11.45
C TYR A 97 3.93 -15.11 10.82
N PRO A 98 3.75 -16.23 10.09
CA PRO A 98 2.50 -16.52 9.38
C PRO A 98 1.28 -16.62 10.30
N ASP A 99 1.46 -17.12 11.52
CA ASP A 99 0.39 -17.27 12.52
C ASP A 99 -0.23 -15.92 12.96
N ASP A 100 0.45 -14.80 12.71
CA ASP A 100 -0.07 -13.47 13.04
C ASP A 100 -1.17 -13.00 12.08
N TYR A 101 -1.37 -13.71 10.96
CA TYR A 101 -2.38 -13.37 9.96
C TYR A 101 -3.79 -13.27 10.56
N SER A 102 -4.19 -14.23 11.42
CA SER A 102 -5.52 -14.22 12.03
C SER A 102 -5.74 -12.97 12.89
N LEU A 103 -4.71 -12.52 13.62
CA LEU A 103 -4.77 -11.31 14.45
C LEU A 103 -4.86 -10.04 13.60
N LEU A 104 -4.16 -9.99 12.47
CA LEU A 104 -4.24 -8.87 11.52
C LEU A 104 -5.62 -8.76 10.86
N MET A 105 -6.38 -9.84 10.80
CA MET A 105 -7.74 -9.88 10.29
C MET A 105 -8.82 -9.46 11.32
N CYS A 106 -8.43 -9.16 12.56
CA CYS A 106 -9.35 -8.69 13.61
C CYS A 106 -9.64 -7.19 13.54
N GLY A 107 -10.26 -6.74 12.45
CA GLY A 107 -10.68 -5.35 12.29
C GLY A 107 -9.53 -4.42 11.90
N LYS A 108 -9.31 -3.34 12.64
CA LYS A 108 -8.34 -2.29 12.30
C LYS A 108 -7.10 -2.38 13.18
N VAL A 109 -6.22 -3.29 12.81
CA VAL A 109 -4.99 -3.60 13.55
C VAL A 109 -3.77 -3.08 12.79
N ALA A 110 -2.81 -2.53 13.51
CA ALA A 110 -1.50 -2.20 13.00
C ALA A 110 -0.46 -3.25 13.45
N LEU A 111 0.61 -3.42 12.67
CA LEU A 111 1.65 -4.43 12.97
C LEU A 111 2.28 -4.24 14.35
N ASP A 112 2.43 -3.00 14.79
CA ASP A 112 2.99 -2.63 16.10
C ASP A 112 2.07 -2.99 17.28
N MET A 113 0.77 -3.24 17.03
CA MET A 113 -0.20 -3.66 18.04
C MET A 113 -0.19 -5.18 18.27
N LEU A 114 0.49 -5.96 17.43
CA LEU A 114 0.49 -7.43 17.53
C LEU A 114 0.98 -7.97 18.88
N PRO A 115 2.01 -7.40 19.54
CA PRO A 115 2.41 -7.85 20.88
C PRO A 115 1.26 -7.74 21.90
N ASP A 116 0.58 -6.59 21.94
CA ASP A 116 -0.52 -6.35 22.87
C ASP A 116 -1.73 -7.25 22.55
N LEU A 117 -2.03 -7.47 21.27
CA LEU A 117 -3.13 -8.34 20.84
C LEU A 117 -2.88 -9.81 21.20
N LYS A 118 -1.64 -10.27 21.11
CA LYS A 118 -1.26 -11.63 21.56
C LYS A 118 -1.47 -11.76 23.06
N GLU A 119 -1.06 -10.77 23.85
CA GLU A 119 -1.30 -10.77 25.29
C GLU A 119 -2.80 -10.81 25.61
N LEU A 120 -3.62 -9.99 24.94
CA LEU A 120 -5.07 -9.97 25.13
C LEU A 120 -5.74 -11.30 24.74
N ARG A 121 -5.26 -11.96 23.68
CA ARG A 121 -5.71 -13.30 23.27
C ARG A 121 -5.36 -14.33 24.34
N ASP A 122 -4.13 -14.32 24.81
CA ASP A 122 -3.65 -15.30 25.79
C ASP A 122 -4.36 -15.14 27.15
N GLN A 123 -4.82 -13.93 27.48
CA GLN A 123 -5.67 -13.63 28.63
C GLN A 123 -7.17 -13.94 28.40
N GLY A 124 -7.57 -14.33 27.19
CA GLY A 124 -8.96 -14.65 26.83
C GLY A 124 -9.86 -13.42 26.62
N TYR A 125 -9.29 -12.22 26.53
CA TYR A 125 -10.04 -10.98 26.25
C TYR A 125 -10.22 -10.71 24.76
N PHE A 126 -9.56 -11.48 23.91
CA PHE A 126 -9.60 -11.33 22.46
C PHE A 126 -10.07 -12.61 21.80
N VAL A 127 -10.98 -12.45 20.84
CA VAL A 127 -11.57 -13.56 20.08
C VAL A 127 -11.07 -13.45 18.63
N GLU A 128 -10.50 -14.53 18.12
CA GLU A 128 -10.05 -14.59 16.73
C GLU A 128 -11.20 -14.52 15.72
N PRO A 129 -10.93 -14.12 14.47
CA PRO A 129 -11.97 -14.00 13.46
C PRO A 129 -12.62 -15.36 13.20
N ARG A 130 -13.95 -15.39 13.21
CA ARG A 130 -14.72 -16.60 12.89
C ARG A 130 -14.53 -17.06 11.44
N TYR A 131 -14.30 -16.10 10.54
CA TYR A 131 -14.17 -16.35 9.10
C TYR A 131 -12.84 -15.78 8.63
N LEU A 132 -12.03 -16.65 8.05
CA LEU A 132 -10.77 -16.31 7.42
C LEU A 132 -10.76 -16.90 6.00
N PRO A 133 -10.02 -16.31 5.06
CA PRO A 133 -9.92 -16.84 3.71
C PRO A 133 -9.15 -18.16 3.71
N GLU A 134 -9.76 -19.26 3.26
CA GLU A 134 -9.25 -20.64 3.40
C GLU A 134 -7.84 -20.87 2.84
N HIS A 135 -7.38 -20.05 1.89
CA HIS A 135 -6.08 -20.18 1.23
C HIS A 135 -4.96 -19.34 1.86
N LEU A 136 -5.25 -18.62 2.95
CA LEU A 136 -4.30 -17.71 3.63
C LEU A 136 -4.04 -18.11 5.08
N ILE A 137 -4.51 -19.30 5.47
CA ILE A 137 -4.39 -19.90 6.81
C ILE A 137 -3.53 -21.14 6.69
#